data_AF-A0A1F9ZXQ4-F1
#
_entry.id   AF-A0A1F9ZXQ4-F1
#
_cell.length_a   1.000
_cell.length_b   1.000
_cell.length_c   1.000
_cell.angle_alpha   90.00
_cell.angle_beta   90.00
_cell.angle_gamma   90.00
#
_symmetry.space_group_name_H-M   'P 1'
#
loop_
_entity.id
_entity.type
_entity.pdbx_description
1 polymer ?
#
loop_
_entity_poly.entity_id
_entity_poly.type
_entity_poly.pdbx_seq_one_letter_code
_entity_poly.pdbx_strand_id
1 'polypeptide(L)'
;MTTDQQASNMPKIVATVMWTAPGLVIKTGFAYLRMRRDLRKSAQIFYDGMIDAGMPLDQAARLREKYENDLSTRGFVKSLGITLPGGSSSHSGK
;
A
#
# COMPACT_ATOMS: atom_id res chain seq x y z
N MET A 1 43.51 -5.37 0.56
CA MET A 1 42.39 -5.45 1.53
C MET A 1 41.15 -5.89 0.77
N THR A 2 41.22 -7.08 0.14
CA THR A 2 40.72 -8.40 0.60
C THR A 2 39.22 -8.58 0.35
N THR A 3 38.92 -8.79 -0.92
CA THR A 3 37.67 -9.30 -1.50
C THR A 3 37.19 -10.59 -0.81
N ASP A 4 38.09 -11.33 -0.16
CA ASP A 4 37.81 -12.55 0.63
C ASP A 4 37.08 -12.31 1.96
N GLN A 5 37.18 -11.11 2.55
CA GLN A 5 36.40 -10.79 3.76
C GLN A 5 34.93 -10.49 3.44
N GLN A 6 34.61 -10.02 2.23
CA GLN A 6 33.22 -9.71 1.87
C GLN A 6 32.40 -10.99 1.62
N ALA A 7 33.00 -12.02 1.04
CA ALA A 7 32.37 -13.32 0.77
C ALA A 7 32.07 -14.12 2.05
N SER A 8 32.93 -14.05 3.07
CA SER A 8 32.73 -14.76 4.35
C SER A 8 31.74 -14.06 5.29
N ASN A 9 31.51 -12.75 5.12
CA ASN A 9 30.55 -11.99 5.92
C ASN A 9 29.14 -11.95 5.30
N MET A 10 29.00 -12.14 3.98
CA MET A 10 27.70 -12.26 3.31
C MET A 10 26.73 -13.26 3.97
N PRO A 11 27.10 -14.52 4.25
CA PRO A 11 26.17 -15.49 4.84
C PRO A 11 25.71 -15.10 6.25
N LYS A 12 26.56 -14.43 7.06
CA LYS A 12 26.18 -13.94 8.40
C LYS A 12 25.22 -12.76 8.33
N ILE A 13 25.43 -11.85 7.38
CA ILE A 13 24.54 -10.71 7.14
C ILE A 13 23.18 -11.21 6.64
N VAL A 14 23.16 -12.13 5.66
CA VAL A 14 21.93 -12.74 5.14
C VAL A 14 21.17 -13.50 6.24
N ALA A 15 21.86 -14.26 7.09
CA ALA A 15 21.24 -14.95 8.23
C ALA A 15 20.67 -13.99 9.27
N THR A 16 21.36 -12.88 9.57
CA THR A 16 20.89 -11.87 10.52
C THR A 16 19.67 -11.11 9.97
N VAL A 17 19.68 -10.78 8.67
CA VAL A 17 18.53 -10.20 7.97
C VAL A 17 17.38 -11.18 7.93
N MET A 18 17.60 -12.46 7.61
CA MET A 18 16.57 -13.51 7.65
C MET A 18 15.94 -13.68 9.04
N TRP A 19 16.69 -13.47 10.12
CA TRP A 19 16.20 -13.62 11.48
C TRP A 19 15.45 -12.37 11.99
N THR A 20 15.79 -11.18 11.49
CA THR A 20 15.17 -9.90 11.86
C THR A 20 14.06 -9.43 10.91
N ALA A 21 14.06 -9.90 9.66
CA ALA A 21 13.05 -9.63 8.64
C ALA A 21 11.67 -10.30 8.83
N PRO A 22 11.44 -11.38 9.61
CA PRO A 22 10.11 -11.97 9.72
C PRO A 22 9.12 -10.95 10.28
N GLY A 23 9.52 -10.20 11.30
CA GLY A 23 8.68 -9.17 11.91
C GLY A 23 8.33 -8.04 10.94
N LEU A 24 9.23 -7.68 10.04
CA LEU A 24 9.01 -6.62 9.05
C LEU A 24 8.05 -7.08 7.94
N VAL A 25 8.21 -8.32 7.45
CA VAL A 25 7.31 -8.91 6.45
C VAL A 25 5.91 -9.10 7.04
N ILE A 26 5.82 -9.60 8.27
CA ILE A 26 4.53 -9.79 8.97
C ILE A 26 3.84 -8.45 9.22
N LYS A 27 4.56 -7.43 9.72
CA LYS A 27 3.99 -6.08 9.94
C LYS A 27 3.54 -5.45 8.63
N THR A 28 4.33 -5.57 7.56
CA THR A 28 3.97 -5.06 6.23
C THR A 28 2.74 -5.78 5.67
N GLY A 29 2.68 -7.11 5.80
CA GLY A 29 1.52 -7.90 5.39
C GLY A 29 0.26 -7.55 6.18
N PHE A 30 0.38 -7.34 7.49
CA PHE A 30 -0.73 -6.94 8.35
C PHE A 30 -1.22 -5.52 8.05
N ALA A 31 -0.29 -4.58 7.81
CA ALA A 31 -0.62 -3.22 7.38
C ALA A 31 -1.36 -3.22 6.03
N TYR A 32 -0.88 -4.01 5.06
CA TYR A 32 -1.56 -4.20 3.78
C TYR A 32 -2.97 -4.77 3.95
N LEU A 33 -3.14 -5.82 4.77
CA LEU A 33 -4.45 -6.42 5.06
C LEU A 33 -5.42 -5.43 5.72
N ARG A 34 -4.94 -4.66 6.70
CA ARG A 34 -5.74 -3.63 7.36
C ARG A 34 -6.17 -2.56 6.37
N MET A 35 -5.25 -2.05 5.58
CA MET A 35 -5.54 -1.05 4.55
C MET A 35 -6.55 -1.57 3.53
N ARG A 36 -6.39 -2.81 3.06
CA ARG A 36 -7.33 -3.46 2.14
C ARG A 36 -8.75 -3.56 2.73
N ARG A 37 -8.88 -3.81 4.04
CA ARG A 37 -10.19 -3.81 4.72
C ARG A 37 -10.83 -2.43 4.74
N ASP A 38 -10.06 -1.40 5.08
CA ASP A 38 -10.57 -0.03 5.17
C ASP A 38 -10.97 0.50 3.78
N LEU A 39 -10.19 0.15 2.74
CA LEU A 39 -10.47 0.50 1.35
C LEU A 39 -11.74 -0.15 0.80
N ARG A 40 -11.99 -1.41 1.14
CA ARG A 40 -13.24 -2.08 0.76
C ARG A 40 -14.46 -1.38 1.36
N LYS A 41 -14.37 -0.92 2.61
CA LYS A 41 -15.44 -0.14 3.24
C LYS A 41 -15.66 1.18 2.53
N SER A 42 -14.60 1.94 2.22
CA SER A 42 -14.74 3.20 1.49
C SER A 42 -15.28 3.00 0.07
N ALA A 43 -14.82 1.96 -0.62
CA ALA A 43 -15.29 1.62 -1.95
C ALA A 43 -16.78 1.20 -1.93
N GLN A 44 -17.21 0.51 -0.89
CA GLN A 44 -18.62 0.17 -0.70
C GLN A 44 -19.48 1.42 -0.47
N ILE A 45 -19.06 2.34 0.41
CA ILE A 45 -19.76 3.61 0.63
C ILE A 45 -19.85 4.43 -0.66
N PHE A 46 -18.76 4.47 -1.44
CA PHE A 46 -18.73 5.14 -2.73
C PHE A 46 -19.70 4.49 -3.73
N TYR A 47 -19.75 3.16 -3.78
CA TYR A 47 -20.69 2.41 -4.60
C TYR A 47 -22.14 2.65 -4.23
N ASP A 48 -22.46 2.57 -2.94
CA ASP A 48 -23.81 2.81 -2.42
C ASP A 48 -24.24 4.25 -2.75
N GLY A 49 -23.36 5.24 -2.58
CA GLY A 49 -23.62 6.64 -2.96
C GLY A 49 -23.84 6.84 -4.47
N MET A 50 -23.19 6.05 -5.33
CA MET A 50 -23.45 6.09 -6.78
C MET A 50 -24.82 5.50 -7.13
N ILE A 51 -25.23 4.40 -6.46
CA ILE A 51 -26.56 3.82 -6.64
C ILE A 51 -27.64 4.80 -6.20
N ASP A 52 -27.47 5.40 -5.02
CA ASP A 52 -28.42 6.37 -4.47
C ASP A 52 -28.56 7.61 -5.38
N ALA A 53 -27.49 7.99 -6.08
CA ALA A 53 -27.50 9.03 -7.10
C ALA A 53 -28.15 8.61 -8.43
N GLY A 54 -28.64 7.38 -8.55
CA GLY A 54 -29.33 6.85 -9.74
C GLY A 54 -28.40 6.25 -10.79
N MET A 55 -27.15 5.93 -10.45
CA MET A 55 -26.22 5.30 -11.39
C MET A 55 -26.62 3.83 -11.64
N PRO A 56 -26.61 3.35 -12.90
CA PRO A 56 -26.80 1.94 -13.21
C PRO A 56 -25.78 1.05 -12.50
N LEU A 57 -26.24 -0.07 -11.94
CA LEU A 57 -25.43 -0.99 -11.12
C LEU A 57 -24.12 -1.42 -11.81
N ASP A 58 -24.17 -1.74 -13.11
CA ASP A 58 -23.00 -2.13 -13.89
C ASP A 58 -21.93 -1.03 -13.97
N GLN A 59 -22.35 0.23 -14.10
CA GLN A 59 -21.43 1.36 -14.18
C GLN A 59 -20.82 1.64 -12.81
N ALA A 60 -21.66 1.65 -11.77
CA ALA A 60 -21.22 1.82 -10.39
C ALA A 60 -20.22 0.74 -9.97
N ALA A 61 -20.43 -0.52 -10.37
CA ALA A 61 -19.52 -1.63 -10.07
C ALA A 61 -18.14 -1.45 -10.74
N ARG A 62 -18.10 -1.06 -12.02
CA ARG A 62 -16.85 -0.80 -12.74
C ARG A 62 -16.08 0.39 -12.15
N LEU A 63 -16.79 1.45 -11.75
CA LEU A 63 -16.20 2.62 -11.10
C LEU A 63 -15.65 2.27 -9.71
N ARG A 64 -16.38 1.47 -8.94
CA ARG A 64 -15.94 0.95 -7.64
C ARG A 64 -14.63 0.15 -7.77
N GLU A 65 -14.56 -0.76 -8.75
CA GLU A 65 -13.39 -1.61 -8.95
C GLU A 65 -12.13 -0.79 -9.33
N LYS A 66 -12.29 0.18 -10.23
CA LYS A 66 -11.20 1.11 -10.58
C LYS A 66 -10.77 1.96 -9.39
N TYR A 67 -11.73 2.46 -8.61
CA TYR A 67 -11.46 3.25 -7.41
C TYR A 67 -10.72 2.43 -6.35
N GLU A 68 -11.16 1.20 -6.07
CA GLU A 68 -10.50 0.29 -5.11
C GLU A 68 -9.04 0.02 -5.50
N ASN A 69 -8.77 -0.20 -6.79
CA ASN A 69 -7.41 -0.47 -7.28
C ASN A 69 -6.47 0.75 -7.19
N ASP A 70 -6.93 1.95 -7.56
CA ASP A 70 -6.09 3.17 -7.46
C ASP A 70 -5.84 3.56 -6.00
N LEU A 71 -6.88 3.51 -5.15
CA LEU A 71 -6.76 3.81 -3.73
C LEU A 71 -5.89 2.77 -2.99
N SER A 72 -5.96 1.50 -3.39
CA SER A 72 -5.09 0.43 -2.89
C SER A 72 -3.63 0.71 -3.21
N THR A 73 -3.32 1.10 -4.44
CA THR A 73 -1.95 1.39 -4.85
C THR A 73 -1.41 2.62 -4.12
N ARG A 74 -2.16 3.74 -4.12
CA ARG A 74 -1.76 4.98 -3.43
C ARG A 74 -1.63 4.80 -1.92
N GLY A 75 -2.60 4.14 -1.30
CA GLY A 75 -2.59 3.85 0.13
C GLY A 75 -1.39 3.01 0.53
N PHE A 76 -1.04 2.00 -0.28
CA PHE A 76 0.09 1.12 0.00
C PHE A 76 1.41 1.89 -0.06
N VAL A 77 1.61 2.66 -1.13
CA VAL A 77 2.84 3.44 -1.30
C VAL A 77 2.99 4.50 -0.20
N LYS A 78 1.88 5.15 0.20
CA LYS A 78 1.87 6.07 1.36
C LYS A 78 2.19 5.33 2.68
N SER A 79 1.66 4.12 2.87
CA SER A 79 1.95 3.29 4.06
C SER A 79 3.41 2.87 4.13
N LEU A 80 4.10 2.76 3.00
CA LEU A 80 5.53 2.46 2.94
C LEU A 80 6.41 3.71 3.19
N GLY A 81 5.80 4.89 3.42
CA GLY A 81 6.52 6.15 3.59
C GLY A 81 7.13 6.69 2.30
N ILE A 82 6.80 6.07 1.16
CA ILE A 82 7.27 6.50 -0.15
C ILE A 82 6.37 7.65 -0.60
N THR A 83 6.91 8.86 -0.62
CA THR A 83 6.21 10.01 -1.19
C THR A 83 6.27 9.89 -2.71
N LEU A 84 5.15 9.58 -3.36
CA LEU A 84 5.06 9.54 -4.82
C LEU A 84 5.36 10.94 -5.37
N PRO A 85 6.36 11.10 -6.27
CA PRO A 85 6.62 12.37 -6.94
C PRO A 85 5.44 12.66 -7.86
N GLY A 86 4.53 13.53 -7.42
CA GLY A 86 3.29 13.86 -8.13
C GLY A 86 2.07 14.09 -7.24
N GLY A 87 2.14 13.73 -5.95
CA GLY A 87 1.13 14.14 -4.97
C GLY A 87 1.37 15.57 -4.51
N SER A 88 0.84 16.55 -5.25
CA SER A 88 0.83 17.97 -4.86
C SER A 88 0.27 18.13 -3.44
N SER A 89 1.16 18.28 -2.46
CA SER A 89 0.84 18.91 -1.19
C SER A 89 0.80 20.42 -1.45
N SER A 90 -0.35 20.90 -1.91
CA SER A 90 -0.69 22.32 -1.84
C SER A 90 -0.84 22.66 -0.36
N HIS A 91 0.28 23.03 0.26
CA HIS A 91 0.32 23.69 1.56
C HIS A 91 -0.06 25.15 1.29
N SER A 92 -1.34 25.46 1.47
CA SER A 92 -1.87 26.82 1.49
C SER A 92 -2.12 27.22 2.94
N GLY A 93 -1.54 28.35 3.35
CA GLY A 93 -1.74 29.03 4.62
C GLY A 93 -0.70 28.63 5.67
N LYS A 94 0.15 29.52 6.17
CA LYS A 94 0.01 30.95 6.41
C LYS A 94 1.34 31.69 6.24
#